data_AF-A0A936QAY6-F1
#
_entry.id   AF-A0A936QAY6-F1
#
_cell.length_a   1.000
_cell.length_b   1.000
_cell.length_c   1.000
_cell.angle_alpha   90.00
_cell.angle_beta   90.00
_cell.angle_gamma   90.00
#
_symmetry.space_group_name_H-M   'P 1'
#
loop_
_entity.id
_entity.type
_entity.pdbx_description
1 polymer ?
#
loop_
_entity_poly.entity_id
_entity_poly.type
_entity_poly.pdbx_seq_one_letter_code
_entity_poly.pdbx_strand_id
1 'polypeptide(L)'
;MAARRWASKAFLVVMLASGAAAAVDVFQQYGLDRQAWADALVNSLKDGALYVPNLSAKLKSVPAGQRAAVVNALGAAAKAFVGTSEFAARYGREVESSLPDDLRPPRSAAEIEKSMRTEMQKGLTEMEAAVKDFQGDARKQAEAAMVQVRAELKAQLATVGPAAAQQAAEEKARYERARSRPPDPAALSPDPRVSLRKALKLFLDETSGVDFAAQTKPVSRARRFERADYEKKPRAWKTCYRAGREACDAARAFASGWLAELK
;
A
#
# COMPACT_ATOMS: atom_id res chain seq x y z
N MET A 1 27.18 -53.40 -38.69
CA MET A 1 27.22 -52.00 -39.15
C MET A 1 26.84 -51.12 -37.96
N ALA A 2 27.83 -50.67 -37.21
CA ALA A 2 28.49 -49.35 -37.37
C ALA A 2 27.58 -48.24 -36.78
N ALA A 3 27.74 -47.80 -35.52
CA ALA A 3 28.84 -47.09 -34.89
C ALA A 3 28.76 -45.55 -35.01
N ARG A 4 28.98 -44.88 -33.85
CA ARG A 4 29.59 -43.52 -33.65
C ARG A 4 28.66 -42.32 -33.88
N ARG A 5 28.75 -41.15 -33.19
CA ARG A 5 29.65 -40.49 -32.19
C ARG A 5 28.91 -39.19 -31.77
N TRP A 6 28.75 -38.84 -30.49
CA TRP A 6 29.61 -37.99 -29.64
C TRP A 6 30.11 -36.63 -30.21
N ALA A 7 29.75 -35.54 -29.46
CA ALA A 7 30.49 -34.29 -29.20
C ALA A 7 30.71 -33.29 -30.38
N SER A 8 30.82 -31.97 -30.25
CA SER A 8 30.65 -30.91 -29.23
C SER A 8 31.14 -29.61 -29.90
N LYS A 9 30.73 -28.42 -29.37
CA LYS A 9 31.35 -27.07 -29.55
C LYS A 9 31.15 -26.43 -30.94
N ALA A 10 31.00 -25.13 -31.13
CA ALA A 10 30.83 -23.95 -30.29
C ALA A 10 30.48 -22.81 -31.25
N PHE A 11 29.56 -21.91 -30.90
CA PHE A 11 29.60 -20.55 -31.42
C PHE A 11 29.13 -19.61 -30.32
N LEU A 12 30.10 -18.95 -29.70
CA LEU A 12 29.91 -17.79 -28.85
C LEU A 12 30.06 -16.58 -29.76
N VAL A 13 28.96 -15.87 -30.04
CA VAL A 13 29.00 -14.46 -30.39
C VAL A 13 28.12 -13.73 -29.40
N VAL A 14 28.79 -12.81 -28.72
CA VAL A 14 28.27 -11.83 -27.78
C VAL A 14 27.10 -11.07 -28.39
N MET A 15 25.91 -11.26 -27.82
CA MET A 15 24.89 -10.21 -27.81
C MET A 15 24.94 -9.52 -26.46
N LEU A 16 25.41 -8.27 -26.48
CA LEU A 16 24.80 -7.20 -25.69
C LEU A 16 23.32 -7.18 -26.04
N ALA A 17 22.54 -7.95 -25.29
CA ALA A 17 21.10 -7.77 -25.19
C ALA A 17 20.84 -7.45 -23.73
N SER A 18 20.42 -6.21 -23.48
CA SER A 18 19.42 -5.88 -22.48
C SER A 18 18.45 -7.07 -22.41
N GLY A 19 18.59 -7.90 -21.37
CA GLY A 19 17.93 -9.19 -21.25
C GLY A 19 16.44 -9.06 -20.95
N ALA A 20 15.72 -8.35 -21.81
CA ALA A 20 14.29 -8.52 -22.06
C ALA A 20 14.07 -9.73 -22.97
N ALA A 21 14.69 -10.87 -22.66
CA ALA A 21 13.97 -12.12 -22.86
C ALA A 21 12.78 -11.97 -21.91
N ALA A 22 11.56 -11.90 -22.45
CA ALA A 22 10.36 -11.73 -21.65
C ALA A 22 10.32 -12.83 -20.59
N ALA A 23 10.87 -12.53 -19.41
CA ALA A 23 10.72 -13.37 -18.24
C ALA A 23 9.22 -13.51 -18.11
N VAL A 24 8.71 -14.73 -18.30
CA VAL A 24 7.29 -15.01 -18.20
C VAL A 24 6.81 -14.30 -16.95
N ASP A 25 5.87 -13.37 -17.12
CA ASP A 25 5.43 -12.53 -16.03
C ASP A 25 4.92 -13.44 -14.91
N VAL A 26 5.65 -13.51 -13.79
CA VAL A 26 5.35 -14.38 -12.65
C VAL A 26 3.91 -14.19 -12.17
N PHE A 27 3.38 -12.96 -12.33
CA PHE A 27 2.00 -12.65 -12.01
C PHE A 27 1.03 -13.39 -12.95
N GLN A 28 1.24 -13.31 -14.26
CA GLN A 28 0.40 -14.01 -15.26
C GLN A 28 0.53 -15.54 -15.14
N GLN A 29 1.76 -16.04 -14.98
CA GLN A 29 2.04 -17.47 -14.87
C GLN A 29 1.25 -18.11 -13.74
N TYR A 30 1.22 -17.45 -12.58
CA TYR A 30 0.54 -17.94 -11.39
C TYR A 30 -0.81 -17.27 -11.14
N GLY A 31 -1.36 -16.52 -12.11
CA GLY A 31 -2.67 -15.88 -11.99
C GLY A 31 -2.81 -14.97 -10.77
N LEU A 32 -1.74 -14.25 -10.42
CA LEU A 32 -1.72 -13.26 -9.36
C LEU A 32 -2.10 -11.88 -9.92
N ASP A 33 -2.94 -11.17 -9.19
CA ASP A 33 -3.24 -9.78 -9.50
C ASP A 33 -2.06 -8.89 -9.06
N ARG A 34 -1.44 -8.20 -10.02
CA ARG A 34 -0.26 -7.36 -9.79
C ARG A 34 -0.58 -6.18 -8.88
N GLN A 35 -1.76 -5.57 -9.02
CA GLN A 35 -2.16 -4.42 -8.24
C GLN A 35 -2.41 -4.83 -6.78
N ALA A 36 -3.19 -5.88 -6.54
CA ALA A 36 -3.45 -6.40 -5.20
C ALA A 36 -2.17 -6.86 -4.49
N TRP A 37 -1.20 -7.42 -5.23
CA TRP A 37 0.11 -7.74 -4.69
C TRP A 37 0.92 -6.49 -4.32
N ALA A 38 0.91 -5.45 -5.16
CA ALA A 38 1.60 -4.19 -4.89
C ALA A 38 0.97 -3.47 -3.69
N ASP A 39 -0.36 -3.48 -3.59
CA ASP A 39 -1.12 -2.94 -2.46
C ASP A 39 -0.78 -3.70 -1.17
N ALA A 40 -0.70 -5.04 -1.21
CA ALA A 40 -0.29 -5.83 -0.05
C ALA A 40 1.13 -5.49 0.40
N LEU A 41 2.07 -5.24 -0.52
CA LEU A 41 3.41 -4.81 -0.17
C LEU A 41 3.41 -3.43 0.50
N VAL A 42 2.76 -2.43 -0.10
CA VAL A 42 2.69 -1.07 0.45
C VAL A 42 2.02 -1.07 1.82
N ASN A 43 0.89 -1.76 1.97
CA ASN A 43 0.20 -1.89 3.26
C ASN A 43 1.06 -2.59 4.31
N SER A 44 1.89 -3.56 3.90
CA SER A 44 2.80 -4.23 4.84
C SER A 44 3.85 -3.27 5.40
N LEU A 45 4.37 -2.37 4.55
CA LEU A 45 5.32 -1.36 4.97
C LEU A 45 4.67 -0.28 5.82
N LYS A 46 3.44 0.12 5.48
CA LYS A 46 2.67 1.13 6.20
C LYS A 46 2.31 0.70 7.61
N ASP A 47 1.66 -0.46 7.73
CA ASP A 47 1.07 -0.89 9.00
C ASP A 47 2.06 -1.67 9.87
N GLY A 48 3.24 -1.97 9.35
CA GLY A 48 4.23 -2.81 10.03
C GLY A 48 3.74 -4.25 10.24
N ALA A 49 2.89 -4.76 9.36
CA ALA A 49 2.32 -6.10 9.40
C ALA A 49 2.57 -6.85 8.09
N LEU A 50 2.45 -8.18 8.09
CA LEU A 50 2.68 -9.00 6.89
C LEU A 50 1.36 -9.31 6.18
N TYR A 51 1.02 -8.54 5.15
CA TYR A 51 -0.14 -8.80 4.31
C TYR A 51 0.21 -9.74 3.16
N VAL A 52 -0.76 -10.59 2.82
CA VAL A 52 -0.67 -11.52 1.70
C VAL A 52 -1.88 -11.28 0.80
N PRO A 53 -1.70 -11.06 -0.51
CA PRO A 53 -2.81 -10.90 -1.42
C PRO A 53 -3.60 -12.22 -1.56
N ASN A 54 -4.75 -12.16 -2.20
CA ASN A 54 -5.51 -13.37 -2.49
C ASN A 54 -4.70 -14.29 -3.41
N LEU A 55 -4.43 -15.50 -2.92
CA LEU A 55 -3.66 -16.50 -3.65
C LEU A 55 -4.57 -17.26 -4.63
N SER A 56 -4.17 -17.30 -5.90
CA SER A 56 -4.86 -18.04 -6.94
C SER A 56 -4.80 -19.56 -6.72
N ALA A 57 -5.67 -20.32 -7.40
CA ALA A 57 -5.58 -21.77 -7.42
C ALA A 57 -4.25 -22.25 -8.04
N LYS A 58 -3.78 -21.59 -9.10
CA LYS A 58 -2.51 -21.91 -9.80
C LYS A 58 -1.30 -21.80 -8.88
N LEU A 59 -1.24 -20.74 -8.07
CA LEU A 59 -0.15 -20.56 -7.11
C LEU A 59 -0.20 -21.61 -6.00
N LYS A 60 -1.40 -21.96 -5.52
CA LYS A 60 -1.60 -23.00 -4.49
C LYS A 60 -1.23 -24.40 -5.00
N SER A 61 -1.31 -24.65 -6.31
CA SER A 61 -0.98 -25.93 -6.93
C SER A 61 0.49 -26.09 -7.32
N VAL A 62 1.38 -25.14 -7.00
CA VAL A 62 2.80 -25.23 -7.36
C VAL A 62 3.45 -26.45 -6.68
N PRO A 63 4.10 -27.36 -7.45
CA PRO A 63 4.82 -28.50 -6.91
C PRO A 63 5.95 -28.06 -5.98
N ALA A 64 6.23 -28.83 -4.92
CA ALA A 64 7.22 -28.48 -3.89
C ALA A 64 8.58 -28.06 -4.48
N GLY A 65 9.11 -28.84 -5.43
CA GLY A 65 10.39 -28.56 -6.10
C GLY A 65 10.45 -27.27 -6.92
N GLN A 66 9.30 -26.64 -7.23
CA GLN A 66 9.24 -25.36 -7.94
C GLN A 66 9.00 -24.16 -7.00
N ARG A 67 8.57 -24.38 -5.75
CA ARG A 67 8.14 -23.30 -4.86
C ARG A 67 9.25 -22.30 -4.56
N ALA A 68 10.48 -22.78 -4.37
CA ALA A 68 11.64 -21.91 -4.13
C ALA A 68 11.87 -20.93 -5.29
N ALA A 69 11.76 -21.39 -6.54
CA ALA A 69 11.90 -20.54 -7.72
C ALA A 69 10.80 -19.47 -7.80
N VAL A 70 9.54 -19.84 -7.50
CA VAL A 70 8.42 -18.90 -7.47
C VAL A 70 8.60 -17.84 -6.41
N VAL A 71 9.02 -18.23 -5.20
CA VAL A 71 9.31 -17.31 -4.10
C VAL A 71 10.42 -16.33 -4.49
N ASN A 72 11.51 -16.81 -5.08
CA ASN A 72 12.60 -15.95 -5.53
C ASN A 72 12.16 -15.00 -6.65
N ALA A 73 11.34 -15.45 -7.59
CA ALA A 73 10.80 -14.60 -8.64
C ALA A 73 9.88 -13.49 -8.09
N LEU A 74 9.01 -13.82 -7.13
CA LEU A 74 8.16 -12.83 -6.45
C LEU A 74 8.97 -11.87 -5.57
N GLY A 75 10.01 -12.37 -4.90
CA GLY A 75 10.96 -11.54 -4.15
C GLY A 75 11.70 -10.56 -5.06
N ALA A 76 12.21 -11.03 -6.19
CA ALA A 76 12.85 -10.17 -7.20
C ALA A 76 11.87 -9.12 -7.75
N ALA A 77 10.61 -9.50 -7.99
CA ALA A 77 9.57 -8.57 -8.38
C ALA A 77 9.30 -7.51 -7.29
N ALA A 78 9.28 -7.89 -6.00
CA ALA A 78 9.16 -6.96 -4.87
C ALA A 78 10.29 -5.94 -4.86
N LYS A 79 11.53 -6.42 -4.96
CA LYS A 79 12.71 -5.57 -4.98
C LYS A 79 12.73 -4.62 -6.18
N ALA A 80 12.36 -5.12 -7.36
CA ALA A 80 12.24 -4.29 -8.57
C ALA A 80 11.15 -3.22 -8.41
N PHE A 81 9.98 -3.58 -7.89
CA PHE A 81 8.86 -2.65 -7.69
C PHE A 81 9.21 -1.53 -6.69
N VAL A 82 9.89 -1.85 -5.59
CA VAL A 82 10.38 -0.84 -4.62
C VAL A 82 11.31 0.20 -5.28
N GLY A 83 11.99 -0.16 -6.36
CA GLY A 83 12.83 0.77 -7.15
C GLY A 83 12.09 1.63 -8.16
N THR A 84 10.75 1.55 -8.25
CA THR A 84 9.96 2.28 -9.27
C THR A 84 9.43 3.62 -8.77
N SER A 85 9.16 4.53 -9.71
CA SER A 85 8.45 5.79 -9.43
C SER A 85 7.02 5.56 -8.94
N GLU A 86 6.37 4.48 -9.40
CA GLU A 86 5.04 4.09 -8.94
C GLU A 86 5.04 3.78 -7.44
N PHE A 87 6.00 2.97 -6.97
CA PHE A 87 6.15 2.68 -5.55
C PHE A 87 6.42 3.96 -4.75
N ALA A 88 7.34 4.81 -5.22
CA ALA A 88 7.66 6.08 -4.55
C ALA A 88 6.41 6.98 -4.40
N ALA A 89 5.59 7.08 -5.44
CA ALA A 89 4.35 7.85 -5.41
C ALA A 89 3.31 7.24 -4.44
N ARG A 90 3.15 5.91 -4.44
CA ARG A 90 2.22 5.22 -3.53
C ARG A 90 2.66 5.37 -2.07
N TYR A 91 3.92 5.05 -1.77
CA TYR A 91 4.45 5.15 -0.42
C TYR A 91 4.45 6.59 0.10
N GLY A 92 4.81 7.56 -0.75
CA GLY A 92 4.77 8.98 -0.41
C GLY A 92 3.37 9.46 0.00
N ARG A 93 2.31 9.00 -0.67
CA ARG A 93 0.93 9.29 -0.26
C ARG A 93 0.58 8.71 1.11
N GLU A 94 1.04 7.50 1.42
CA GLU A 94 0.82 6.91 2.75
C GLU A 94 1.61 7.65 3.84
N VAL A 95 2.83 8.14 3.52
CA VAL A 95 3.60 8.97 4.45
C VAL A 95 2.84 10.28 4.71
N GLU A 96 2.41 10.97 3.65
CA GLU A 96 1.67 12.22 3.75
C GLU A 96 0.34 12.06 4.50
N SER A 97 -0.40 10.98 4.25
CA SER A 97 -1.65 10.69 4.96
C SER A 97 -1.45 10.25 6.42
N SER A 98 -0.27 9.73 6.76
CA SER A 98 0.10 9.37 8.13
C SER A 98 0.56 10.57 8.97
N LEU A 99 0.88 11.70 8.34
CA LEU A 99 1.29 12.89 9.07
C LEU A 99 0.11 13.42 9.90
N PRO A 100 0.34 13.75 11.18
CA PRO A 100 -0.59 14.57 11.94
C PRO A 100 -1.02 15.82 11.17
N ASP A 101 -2.26 16.27 11.38
CA ASP A 101 -2.81 17.42 10.67
C ASP A 101 -1.94 18.67 10.78
N ASP A 102 -1.26 18.85 11.92
CA ASP A 102 -0.34 19.96 12.19
C ASP A 102 1.03 19.82 11.50
N LEU A 103 1.36 18.67 10.90
CA LEU A 103 2.60 18.42 10.16
C LEU A 103 2.42 18.37 8.63
N ARG A 104 1.19 18.55 8.13
CA ARG A 104 0.96 18.70 6.69
C ARG A 104 1.38 20.11 6.23
N PRO A 105 1.88 20.27 4.99
CA PRO A 105 2.22 21.59 4.46
C PRO A 105 1.03 22.57 4.61
N PRO A 106 1.24 23.77 5.19
CA PRO A 106 0.16 24.71 5.42
C PRO A 106 -0.36 25.24 4.08
N ARG A 107 -1.68 25.38 3.96
CA ARG A 107 -2.29 25.92 2.74
C ARG A 107 -2.03 27.42 2.66
N SER A 108 -1.92 27.93 1.44
CA SER A 108 -1.87 29.37 1.20
C SER A 108 -3.22 30.04 1.46
N ALA A 109 -3.21 31.33 1.77
CA ALA A 109 -4.44 32.12 1.92
C ALA A 109 -5.31 32.05 0.65
N ALA A 110 -4.70 32.04 -0.54
CA ALA A 110 -5.41 31.93 -1.81
C ALA A 110 -6.11 30.57 -1.99
N GLU A 111 -5.47 29.48 -1.58
CA GLU A 111 -6.08 28.14 -1.62
C GLU A 111 -7.23 28.01 -0.62
N ILE A 112 -7.04 28.53 0.59
CA ILE A 112 -8.08 28.56 1.63
C ILE A 112 -9.27 29.40 1.15
N GLU A 113 -9.03 30.63 0.68
CA GLU A 113 -10.06 31.50 0.15
C GLU A 113 -10.84 30.84 -0.99
N LYS A 114 -10.14 30.25 -1.96
CA LYS A 114 -10.77 29.55 -3.08
C LYS A 114 -11.66 28.42 -2.58
N SER A 115 -11.16 27.59 -1.65
CA SER A 115 -11.93 26.47 -1.09
C SER A 115 -13.19 26.94 -0.35
N MET A 116 -13.07 27.96 0.50
CA MET A 116 -14.20 28.54 1.25
C MET A 116 -15.25 29.13 0.31
N ARG A 117 -14.82 29.89 -0.72
CA ARG A 117 -15.72 30.47 -1.72
C ARG A 117 -16.46 29.39 -2.50
N THR A 118 -15.75 28.35 -2.95
CA THR A 118 -16.35 27.23 -3.68
C THR A 118 -17.37 26.48 -2.82
N GLU A 119 -17.06 26.21 -1.55
CA GLU A 119 -17.96 25.50 -0.64
C GLU A 119 -19.22 26.34 -0.33
N MET A 120 -19.06 27.64 -0.06
CA MET A 120 -20.17 28.59 0.12
C MET A 120 -21.07 28.68 -1.13
N GLN A 121 -20.48 28.74 -2.33
CA GLN A 121 -21.23 28.75 -3.58
C GLN A 121 -21.95 27.43 -3.86
N LYS A 122 -21.33 26.30 -3.53
CA LYS A 122 -21.93 24.98 -3.67
C LYS A 122 -23.14 24.84 -2.75
N GLY A 123 -23.01 25.23 -1.47
CA GLY A 123 -24.13 25.23 -0.53
C GLY A 123 -25.30 26.10 -0.99
N LEU A 124 -25.03 27.27 -1.56
CA LEU A 124 -26.07 28.10 -2.17
C LEU A 124 -26.76 27.39 -3.34
N THR A 125 -25.99 26.76 -4.22
CA THR A 125 -26.53 26.05 -5.39
C THR A 125 -27.40 24.86 -4.98
N GLU A 126 -26.99 24.10 -3.97
CA GLU A 126 -27.75 22.99 -3.41
C GLU A 126 -29.04 23.46 -2.76
N MET A 127 -29.00 24.57 -2.01
CA MET A 127 -30.20 25.16 -1.41
C MET A 127 -31.15 25.73 -2.47
N GLU A 128 -30.63 26.38 -3.52
CA GLU A 128 -31.42 26.82 -4.67
C GLU A 128 -32.09 25.67 -5.41
N ALA A 129 -31.43 24.51 -5.50
CA ALA A 129 -32.01 23.32 -6.07
C ALA A 129 -33.15 22.78 -5.20
N ALA A 130 -32.94 22.66 -3.88
CA ALA A 130 -33.97 22.21 -2.94
C ALA A 130 -35.21 23.11 -2.94
N VAL A 131 -35.04 24.42 -3.16
CA VAL A 131 -36.15 25.37 -3.25
C VAL A 131 -37.09 25.07 -4.44
N LYS A 132 -36.56 24.49 -5.52
CA LYS A 132 -37.36 24.15 -6.71
C LYS A 132 -38.35 23.01 -6.47
N ASP A 133 -38.11 22.19 -5.46
CA ASP A 133 -38.96 21.04 -5.12
C ASP A 133 -40.17 21.44 -4.24
N PHE A 134 -40.16 22.65 -3.67
CA PHE A 134 -41.32 23.20 -2.97
C PHE A 134 -42.42 23.64 -3.95
N GLN A 135 -43.68 23.63 -3.48
CA GLN A 135 -44.83 24.05 -4.27
C GLN A 135 -45.68 25.10 -3.53
N GLY A 136 -46.51 25.81 -4.28
CA GLY A 136 -47.48 26.77 -3.73
C GLY A 136 -46.83 27.89 -2.91
N ASP A 137 -47.47 28.27 -1.81
CA ASP A 137 -46.99 29.38 -0.97
C ASP A 137 -45.68 29.06 -0.23
N ALA A 138 -45.37 27.78 0.00
CA ALA A 138 -44.09 27.36 0.57
C ALA A 138 -42.91 27.70 -0.37
N ARG A 139 -43.09 27.54 -1.70
CA ARG A 139 -42.08 27.95 -2.68
C ARG A 139 -41.85 29.45 -2.70
N LYS A 140 -42.91 30.25 -2.65
CA LYS A 140 -42.80 31.72 -2.62
C LYS A 140 -42.06 32.21 -1.38
N GLN A 141 -42.36 31.62 -0.21
CA GLN A 141 -41.66 31.94 1.04
C GLN A 141 -40.19 31.54 0.98
N ALA A 142 -39.89 30.36 0.42
CA ALA A 142 -38.52 29.89 0.25
C ALA A 142 -37.72 30.74 -0.74
N GLU A 143 -38.29 31.11 -1.89
CA GLU A 143 -37.66 32.03 -2.86
C GLU A 143 -37.40 33.42 -2.25
N ALA A 144 -38.31 33.94 -1.43
CA ALA A 144 -38.10 35.20 -0.70
C ALA A 144 -36.97 35.09 0.33
N ALA A 145 -36.89 33.97 1.06
CA ALA A 145 -35.78 33.71 1.98
C ALA A 145 -34.44 33.59 1.24
N MET A 146 -34.41 32.99 0.04
CA MET A 146 -33.19 32.88 -0.78
C MET A 146 -32.60 34.23 -1.16
N VAL A 147 -33.40 35.29 -1.31
CA VAL A 147 -32.90 36.65 -1.55
C VAL A 147 -32.07 37.13 -0.36
N GLN A 148 -32.56 36.90 0.86
CA GLN A 148 -31.84 37.25 2.08
C GLN A 148 -30.57 36.41 2.23
N VAL A 149 -30.65 35.09 1.99
CA VAL A 149 -29.47 34.22 2.09
C VAL A 149 -28.40 34.58 1.04
N ARG A 150 -28.79 34.94 -0.19
CA ARG A 150 -27.84 35.44 -1.20
C ARG A 150 -27.17 36.75 -0.76
N ALA A 151 -27.93 37.67 -0.17
CA ALA A 151 -27.40 38.93 0.32
C ALA A 151 -26.42 38.71 1.48
N GLU A 152 -26.77 37.84 2.43
CA GLU A 152 -25.91 37.44 3.54
C GLU A 152 -24.64 36.74 3.05
N LEU A 153 -24.77 35.78 2.12
CA LEU A 153 -23.62 35.09 1.54
C LEU A 153 -22.69 36.06 0.82
N LYS A 154 -23.22 37.06 0.11
CA LYS A 154 -22.39 38.09 -0.53
C LYS A 154 -21.60 38.90 0.49
N ALA A 155 -22.21 39.25 1.62
CA ALA A 155 -21.54 39.93 2.72
C ALA A 155 -20.47 39.04 3.37
N GLN A 156 -20.78 37.76 3.61
CA GLN A 156 -19.81 36.77 4.12
C GLN A 156 -18.64 36.55 3.15
N LEU A 157 -18.90 36.48 1.84
CA LEU A 157 -17.87 36.36 0.81
C LEU A 157 -16.90 37.56 0.79
N ALA A 158 -17.29 38.73 1.30
CA ALA A 158 -16.39 39.88 1.44
C ALA A 158 -15.39 39.70 2.59
N THR A 159 -15.72 38.90 3.61
CA THR A 159 -14.85 38.63 4.76
C THR A 159 -13.99 37.39 4.59
N VAL A 160 -14.23 36.57 3.56
CA VAL A 160 -13.47 35.35 3.29
C VAL A 160 -11.97 35.62 3.09
N GLY A 161 -11.59 36.68 2.37
CA GLY A 161 -10.17 37.00 2.15
C GLY A 161 -9.39 37.22 3.46
N PRO A 162 -9.83 38.14 4.33
CA PRO A 162 -9.24 38.31 5.67
C PRO A 162 -9.27 37.05 6.53
N ALA A 163 -10.39 36.32 6.53
CA ALA A 163 -10.50 35.06 7.29
C ALA A 163 -9.51 34.00 6.79
N ALA A 164 -9.34 33.86 5.47
CA ALA A 164 -8.39 32.94 4.85
C ALA A 164 -6.94 33.32 5.15
N ALA A 165 -6.62 34.61 5.18
CA ALA A 165 -5.29 35.09 5.55
C ALA A 165 -4.96 34.78 7.01
N GLN A 166 -5.91 34.99 7.93
CA GLN A 166 -5.75 34.63 9.34
C GLN A 166 -5.57 33.11 9.49
N GLN A 167 -6.43 32.31 8.85
CA GLN A 167 -6.34 30.86 8.91
C GLN A 167 -5.01 30.33 8.34
N ALA A 168 -4.52 30.89 7.24
CA ALA A 168 -3.21 30.55 6.68
C ALA A 168 -2.07 30.83 7.66
N ALA A 169 -2.11 31.98 8.35
CA ALA A 169 -1.12 32.35 9.36
C ALA A 169 -1.15 31.37 10.55
N GLU A 170 -2.34 30.99 11.00
CA GLU A 170 -2.51 30.01 12.08
C GLU A 170 -2.04 28.60 11.67
N GLU A 171 -2.38 28.13 10.47
CA GLU A 171 -1.90 26.86 9.91
C GLU A 171 -0.38 26.85 9.83
N LYS A 172 0.23 27.93 9.33
CA LYS A 172 1.68 28.09 9.28
C LYS A 172 2.32 28.05 10.67
N ALA A 173 1.77 28.79 11.64
CA ALA A 173 2.28 28.80 13.00
C ALA A 173 2.11 27.45 13.72
N ARG A 174 1.03 26.70 13.43
CA ARG A 174 0.85 25.31 13.89
C ARG A 174 1.92 24.40 13.28
N TYR A 175 2.14 24.51 11.97
CA TYR A 175 3.15 23.74 11.24
C TYR A 175 4.57 23.96 11.76
N GLU A 176 4.96 25.23 11.97
CA GLU A 176 6.28 25.57 12.51
C GLU A 176 6.50 25.01 13.92
N ARG A 177 5.47 25.08 14.79
CA ARG A 177 5.52 24.48 16.12
C ARG A 177 5.60 22.96 16.05
N ALA A 178 4.79 22.32 15.21
CA ALA A 178 4.76 20.88 15.08
C ALA A 178 6.09 20.31 14.56
N ARG A 179 6.77 21.02 13.64
CA ARG A 179 8.11 20.63 13.15
C ARG A 179 9.19 20.59 14.24
N SER A 180 9.00 21.29 15.35
CA SER A 180 9.92 21.24 16.50
C SER A 180 9.65 20.07 17.45
N ARG A 181 8.51 19.37 17.28
CA ARG A 181 8.16 18.20 18.09
C ARG A 181 9.06 17.02 17.71
N PRO A 182 9.49 16.18 18.67
CA PRO A 182 10.13 14.92 18.36
C PRO A 182 9.23 14.09 17.41
N PRO A 183 9.81 13.43 16.39
CA PRO A 183 9.04 12.59 15.49
C PRO A 183 8.37 11.47 16.29
N ASP A 184 7.10 11.24 16.00
CA ASP A 184 6.36 10.12 16.59
C ASP A 184 7.05 8.81 16.17
N PRO A 185 7.52 7.98 17.12
CA PRO A 185 8.16 6.70 16.80
C PRO A 185 7.22 5.72 16.07
N ALA A 186 5.91 5.94 16.16
CA ALA A 186 4.89 5.18 15.44
C ALA A 186 4.60 5.74 14.02
N ALA A 187 5.07 6.95 13.69
CA ALA A 187 4.86 7.52 12.36
C ALA A 187 5.57 6.73 11.27
N LEU A 188 4.96 6.71 10.09
CA LEU A 188 5.55 6.09 8.93
C LEU A 188 6.79 6.88 8.49
N SER A 189 7.93 6.18 8.40
CA SER A 189 9.19 6.81 7.97
C SER A 189 9.08 7.28 6.52
N PRO A 190 9.51 8.51 6.18
CA PRO A 190 9.58 8.96 4.79
C PRO A 190 10.60 8.17 3.96
N ASP A 191 11.63 7.60 4.60
CA ASP A 191 12.52 6.63 3.95
C ASP A 191 11.88 5.23 3.97
N PRO A 192 11.43 4.68 2.82
CA PRO A 192 10.80 3.36 2.75
C PRO A 192 11.75 2.23 3.16
N ARG A 193 13.07 2.43 3.12
CA ARG A 193 14.06 1.42 3.55
C ARG A 193 13.93 1.11 5.04
N VAL A 194 13.52 2.09 5.86
CA VAL A 194 13.28 1.87 7.29
C VAL A 194 12.15 0.88 7.50
N SER A 195 11.00 1.11 6.85
CA SER A 195 9.82 0.26 6.94
C SER A 195 10.08 -1.11 6.32
N LEU A 196 10.83 -1.17 5.22
CA LEU A 196 11.23 -2.42 4.59
C LEU A 196 12.13 -3.26 5.50
N ARG A 197 13.12 -2.66 6.18
CA ARG A 197 13.94 -3.36 7.18
C ARG A 197 13.08 -3.90 8.34
N LYS A 198 12.11 -3.12 8.82
CA LYS A 198 11.18 -3.57 9.87
C LYS A 198 10.37 -4.78 9.40
N ALA A 199 9.77 -4.73 8.21
CA ALA A 199 8.98 -5.82 7.65
C ALA A 199 9.79 -7.10 7.41
N LEU A 200 11.01 -6.98 6.86
CA LEU A 200 11.90 -8.14 6.64
C LEU A 200 12.32 -8.80 7.96
N LYS A 201 12.66 -8.01 9.00
CA LYS A 201 12.96 -8.53 10.33
C LYS A 201 11.75 -9.23 10.95
N LEU A 202 10.58 -8.59 10.91
CA LEU A 202 9.33 -9.19 11.41
C LEU A 202 9.06 -10.55 10.76
N PHE A 203 9.22 -10.64 9.43
CA PHE A 203 9.07 -11.92 8.72
C PHE A 203 10.06 -12.98 9.19
N LEU A 204 11.34 -12.64 9.35
CA LEU A 204 12.36 -13.58 9.83
C LEU A 204 12.08 -14.03 11.27
N ASP A 205 11.58 -13.15 12.11
CA ASP A 205 11.23 -13.44 13.51
C ASP A 205 9.99 -14.32 13.59
N GLU A 206 8.88 -13.94 12.93
CA GLU A 206 7.63 -14.69 12.97
C GLU A 206 7.72 -16.08 12.34
N THR A 207 8.61 -16.26 11.36
CA THR A 207 8.82 -17.55 10.68
C THR A 207 9.97 -18.36 11.26
N SER A 208 10.54 -17.93 12.38
CA SER A 208 11.56 -18.71 13.08
C SER A 208 10.95 -20.00 13.65
N GLY A 209 11.71 -21.10 13.54
CA GLY A 209 11.33 -22.38 14.12
C GLY A 209 10.01 -22.96 13.59
N VAL A 210 9.73 -22.81 12.28
CA VAL A 210 8.60 -23.52 11.67
C VAL A 210 8.83 -25.02 11.71
N ASP A 211 7.91 -25.72 12.36
CA ASP A 211 7.91 -27.18 12.44
C ASP A 211 7.11 -27.77 11.29
N PHE A 212 7.80 -28.15 10.21
CA PHE A 212 7.20 -28.77 9.04
C PHE A 212 6.74 -30.22 9.26
N ALA A 213 7.08 -30.83 10.40
CA ALA A 213 6.59 -32.14 10.80
C ALA A 213 5.30 -32.05 11.63
N ALA A 214 4.80 -30.84 11.90
CA ALA A 214 3.58 -30.63 12.66
C ALA A 214 2.39 -31.38 12.04
N GLN A 215 1.60 -32.06 12.88
CA GLN A 215 0.41 -32.78 12.44
C GLN A 215 -0.81 -31.85 12.37
N THR A 216 -1.68 -32.10 11.39
CA THR A 216 -2.94 -31.38 11.22
C THR A 216 -4.10 -32.36 11.09
N LYS A 217 -5.23 -31.99 11.68
CA LYS A 217 -6.49 -32.74 11.58
C LYS A 217 -7.53 -31.95 10.78
N PRO A 218 -8.40 -32.64 10.01
CA PRO A 218 -9.54 -32.00 9.38
C PRO A 218 -10.55 -31.56 10.45
N VAL A 219 -11.03 -30.32 10.34
CA VAL A 219 -12.09 -29.76 11.17
C VAL A 219 -13.06 -29.02 10.25
N SER A 220 -14.21 -29.65 9.98
CA SER A 220 -15.19 -29.19 8.99
C SER A 220 -14.54 -28.98 7.61
N ARG A 221 -14.51 -27.74 7.10
CA ARG A 221 -13.92 -27.37 5.80
C ARG A 221 -12.45 -26.91 5.87
N ALA A 222 -11.80 -26.99 7.03
CA ALA A 222 -10.44 -26.49 7.24
C ALA A 222 -9.51 -27.54 7.87
N ARG A 223 -8.20 -27.37 7.69
CA ARG A 223 -7.17 -28.11 8.44
C ARG A 223 -6.68 -27.28 9.63
N ARG A 224 -6.71 -27.87 10.82
CA ARG A 224 -6.20 -27.29 12.06
C ARG A 224 -5.01 -28.11 12.56
N PHE A 225 -4.05 -27.46 13.18
CA PHE A 225 -2.97 -28.12 13.91
C PHE A 225 -3.56 -28.91 15.07
N GLU A 226 -3.01 -30.11 15.31
CA GLU A 226 -3.42 -30.92 16.45
C GLU A 226 -2.98 -30.29 17.76
N ARG A 227 -1.81 -29.64 17.73
CA ARG A 227 -1.19 -28.90 18.82
C ARG A 227 -1.82 -27.52 18.99
N ALA A 228 -2.39 -27.26 20.16
CA ALA A 228 -3.05 -25.99 20.47
C ALA A 228 -2.08 -24.79 20.47
N ASP A 229 -0.81 -25.00 20.80
CA ASP A 229 0.22 -23.95 20.75
C ASP A 229 0.56 -23.54 19.31
N TYR A 230 0.43 -24.44 18.34
CA TYR A 230 0.65 -24.13 16.92
C TYR A 230 -0.49 -23.31 16.32
N GLU A 231 -1.72 -23.46 16.82
CA GLU A 231 -2.83 -22.59 16.44
C GLU A 231 -2.60 -21.13 16.85
N LYS A 232 -1.94 -20.92 17.98
CA LYS A 232 -1.58 -19.60 18.51
C LYS A 232 -0.38 -18.95 17.81
N LYS A 233 0.33 -19.67 16.92
CA LYS A 233 1.46 -19.10 16.18
C LYS A 233 1.00 -17.96 15.24
N PRO A 234 1.91 -17.02 14.93
CA PRO A 234 1.62 -15.92 14.00
C PRO A 234 1.14 -16.40 12.64
N ARG A 235 0.46 -15.51 11.91
CA ARG A 235 -0.06 -15.83 10.57
C ARG A 235 1.06 -16.18 9.60
N ALA A 236 2.22 -15.50 9.67
CA ALA A 236 3.35 -15.81 8.79
C ALA A 236 3.91 -17.22 9.05
N TRP A 237 4.08 -17.61 10.32
CA TRP A 237 4.48 -18.97 10.71
C TRP A 237 3.58 -20.04 10.07
N LYS A 238 2.26 -19.87 10.23
CA LYS A 238 1.26 -20.81 9.68
C LYS A 238 1.21 -20.78 8.15
N THR A 239 1.50 -19.65 7.54
CA THR A 239 1.61 -19.51 6.08
C THR A 239 2.82 -20.25 5.56
N CYS A 240 4.00 -20.07 6.18
CA CYS A 240 5.21 -20.81 5.86
C CYS A 240 4.99 -22.32 6.00
N TYR A 241 4.40 -22.78 7.11
CA TYR A 241 4.05 -24.20 7.28
C TYR A 241 3.22 -24.73 6.10
N ARG A 242 2.16 -24.02 5.70
CA ARG A 242 1.28 -24.42 4.59
C ARG A 242 1.96 -24.35 3.22
N ALA A 243 2.88 -23.41 3.04
CA ALA A 243 3.67 -23.25 1.83
C ALA A 243 4.76 -24.34 1.70
N GLY A 244 5.13 -25.00 2.81
CA GLY A 244 6.15 -26.03 2.85
C GLY A 244 7.57 -25.49 3.04
N ARG A 245 8.49 -26.40 3.35
CA ARG A 245 9.87 -26.09 3.72
C ARG A 245 10.61 -25.34 2.62
N GLU A 246 10.50 -25.81 1.38
CA GLU A 246 11.20 -25.25 0.22
C GLU A 246 10.83 -23.78 -0.02
N ALA A 247 9.54 -23.46 0.12
CA ALA A 247 9.05 -22.09 -0.02
C ALA A 247 9.53 -21.19 1.12
N CYS A 248 9.43 -21.68 2.36
CA CYS A 248 9.81 -20.94 3.55
C CYS A 248 11.30 -20.66 3.60
N ASP A 249 12.13 -21.66 3.32
CA ASP A 249 13.59 -21.53 3.35
C ASP A 249 14.07 -20.54 2.28
N ALA A 250 13.51 -20.62 1.06
CA ALA A 250 13.79 -19.63 0.02
C ALA A 250 13.36 -18.21 0.42
N ALA A 251 12.18 -18.05 1.03
CA ALA A 251 11.69 -16.74 1.46
C ALA A 251 12.57 -16.15 2.57
N ARG A 252 12.98 -16.96 3.54
CA ARG A 252 13.87 -16.54 4.63
C ARG A 252 15.27 -16.20 4.11
N ALA A 253 15.80 -16.99 3.18
CA ALA A 253 17.08 -16.70 2.53
C ALA A 253 17.03 -15.38 1.74
N PHE A 254 15.97 -15.17 0.94
CA PHE A 254 15.75 -13.93 0.20
C PHE A 254 15.63 -12.72 1.14
N ALA A 255 14.80 -12.83 2.19
CA ALA A 255 14.61 -11.75 3.15
C ALA A 255 15.89 -11.39 3.90
N SER A 256 16.68 -12.38 4.29
CA SER A 256 17.98 -12.16 4.94
C SER A 256 18.98 -11.49 4.00
N GLY A 257 19.03 -11.94 2.74
CA GLY A 257 19.89 -11.35 1.71
C GLY A 257 19.51 -9.89 1.43
N TRP A 258 18.22 -9.61 1.22
CA TRP A 258 17.76 -8.25 0.98
C TRP A 258 18.00 -7.34 2.19
N LEU A 259 17.78 -7.84 3.41
CA LEU A 259 18.09 -7.08 4.62
C LEU A 259 19.57 -6.68 4.72
N ALA A 260 20.48 -7.55 4.28
CA ALA A 260 21.92 -7.27 4.27
C ALA A 260 22.34 -6.21 3.24
N GLU A 261 21.56 -6.03 2.16
CA GLU A 261 21.78 -5.00 1.14
C GLU A 261 21.25 -3.62 1.56
N LEU A 262 20.25 -3.56 2.44
CA LEU A 262 19.58 -2.34 2.90
C LEU A 262 20.35 -1.58 3.99
N LYS A 263 21.67 -1.77 4.09
CA LYS A 263 22.53 -1.09 5.08
C LYS A 263 22.45 0.42 4.93
#